data_AF-A0A7X9NQB0-F1
#
_entry.id   AF-A0A7X9NQB0-F1
#
_cell.length_a   1.000
_cell.length_b   1.000
_cell.length_c   1.000
_cell.angle_alpha   90.00
_cell.angle_beta   90.00
_cell.angle_gamma   90.00
#
_symmetry.space_group_name_H-M   'P 1'
#
loop_
_entity.id
_entity.type
_entity.pdbx_description
1 polymer ?
#
loop_
_entity_poly.entity_id
_entity_poly.type
_entity_poly.pdbx_seq_one_letter_code
_entity_poly.pdbx_strand_id
1 'polypeptide(L)'
;MSYRELTYWRPVCDDCGLEYVEEPWDDEPPDRAWPSPRAALETARADGWQTDGETVHCTWHWHPRCAGCGRTEPVSSLGHLEESGWDIGDDGTMWCPDCL
;
A
#
# COMPACT_ATOMS: atom_id res chain seq x y z
N MET A 1 37.99 -9.75 -5.15
CA MET A 1 36.76 -9.81 -4.34
C MET A 1 35.66 -9.22 -5.19
N SER A 2 34.75 -10.05 -5.72
CA SER A 2 33.59 -9.56 -6.48
C SER A 2 32.61 -8.98 -5.48
N TYR A 3 32.52 -7.66 -5.43
CA TYR A 3 31.44 -6.97 -4.75
C TYR A 3 30.17 -7.34 -5.51
N ARG A 4 29.36 -8.24 -4.95
CA ARG A 4 27.97 -8.37 -5.39
C ARG A 4 27.27 -7.12 -4.87
N GLU A 5 26.96 -6.19 -5.75
CA GLU A 5 26.04 -5.10 -5.44
C GLU A 5 24.76 -5.75 -4.94
N LEU A 6 24.51 -5.65 -3.63
CA LEU A 6 23.27 -6.13 -3.05
C LEU A 6 22.20 -5.13 -3.51
N THR A 7 21.43 -5.50 -4.52
CA THR A 7 20.27 -4.74 -4.95
C THR A 7 19.21 -4.86 -3.87
N TYR A 8 19.13 -3.85 -3.01
CA TYR A 8 18.16 -3.77 -1.94
C TYR A 8 16.84 -3.21 -2.49
N TRP A 9 15.75 -3.88 -2.16
CA TRP A 9 14.42 -3.51 -2.65
C TRP A 9 13.64 -2.80 -1.57
N ARG A 10 13.10 -1.63 -1.91
CA ARG A 10 12.16 -0.87 -1.10
C ARG A 10 10.90 -0.60 -1.95
N PRO A 11 9.70 -0.94 -1.45
CA PRO A 11 8.46 -0.53 -2.08
C PRO A 11 8.42 1.00 -2.11
N VAL A 12 8.06 1.57 -3.25
CA VAL A 12 7.85 3.00 -3.38
C VAL A 12 6.42 3.19 -3.84
N CYS A 13 5.69 4.10 -3.22
CA CYS A 13 4.34 4.39 -3.66
C CYS A 13 4.40 5.05 -5.04
N ASP A 14 3.73 4.45 -6.02
CA ASP A 14 3.74 4.93 -7.41
C ASP A 14 3.10 6.33 -7.55
N ASP A 15 2.16 6.70 -6.68
CA ASP A 15 1.46 7.99 -6.75
C ASP A 15 2.23 9.15 -6.11
N CYS A 16 2.88 8.93 -4.96
CA CYS A 16 3.56 10.01 -4.23
C CYS A 16 5.07 9.87 -4.15
N GLY A 17 5.63 8.77 -4.65
CA GLY A 17 7.05 8.48 -4.57
C GLY A 17 7.55 8.25 -3.13
N LEU A 18 6.64 8.08 -2.16
CA LEU A 18 7.03 7.83 -0.77
C LEU A 18 7.61 6.42 -0.67
N GLU A 19 8.84 6.32 -0.19
CA GLU A 19 9.47 5.03 0.08
C GLU A 19 8.85 4.41 1.32
N TYR A 20 8.55 3.11 1.28
CA TYR A 20 8.15 2.37 2.46
C TYR A 20 9.29 2.38 3.46
N VAL A 21 8.98 2.92 4.65
CA VAL A 21 9.82 2.86 5.84
C VAL A 21 9.00 2.07 6.85
N GLU A 22 9.51 0.92 7.26
CA GLU A 22 8.96 0.19 8.42
C GLU A 22 9.05 1.15 9.62
N GLU A 23 7.93 1.41 10.31
CA GLU A 23 7.94 2.34 11.45
C GLU A 23 9.04 1.93 12.45
N PRO A 24 9.94 2.83 12.84
CA PRO A 24 11.01 2.50 13.77
C PRO A 24 10.41 2.44 15.17
N TRP A 25 10.13 1.24 15.67
CA TRP A 25 9.95 1.03 17.11
C TRP A 25 11.28 0.79 17.84
N ASP A 26 12.43 0.96 17.17
CA ASP A 26 13.76 1.01 17.78
C ASP A 26 14.69 1.92 16.97
N ASP A 27 15.60 2.60 17.66
CA ASP A 27 16.54 3.65 17.20
C ASP A 27 17.54 3.24 16.08
N GLU A 28 17.38 2.08 15.44
CA GLU A 28 18.15 1.67 14.28
C GLU A 28 17.18 1.41 13.11
N PRO A 29 17.32 2.10 11.96
CA PRO A 29 16.62 1.67 10.76
C PRO A 29 17.00 0.21 10.54
N PRO A 30 16.05 -0.71 10.30
CA PRO A 30 16.46 -2.07 10.05
C PRO A 30 17.41 -2.02 8.85
N ASP A 31 18.66 -2.41 9.07
CA ASP A 31 19.65 -2.75 8.04
C ASP A 31 19.14 -3.87 7.10
N ARG A 32 17.88 -4.28 7.28
CA ARG A 32 17.08 -5.19 6.47
C ARG A 32 16.62 -4.52 5.18
N ALA A 33 17.60 -4.19 4.37
CA ALA A 33 17.58 -4.61 2.99
C ALA A 33 16.75 -5.90 2.74
N TRP A 34 15.60 -5.80 2.07
CA TRP A 34 14.82 -6.99 1.74
C TRP A 34 15.56 -7.84 0.71
N PRO A 35 15.63 -9.18 0.91
CA PRO A 35 16.37 -10.07 0.02
C PRO A 35 15.73 -10.22 -1.37
N SER A 36 14.50 -9.72 -1.55
CA SER A 36 13.79 -9.70 -2.83
C SER A 36 12.66 -8.67 -2.81
N PRO A 37 12.20 -8.17 -3.98
CA PRO A 37 11.05 -7.26 -4.05
C PRO A 37 9.78 -7.91 -3.49
N ARG A 38 9.60 -9.23 -3.69
CA ARG A 38 8.45 -9.96 -3.14
C ARG A 38 8.39 -9.86 -1.61
N ALA A 39 9.51 -10.10 -0.92
CA ALA A 39 9.54 -10.01 0.54
C ALA A 39 9.22 -8.58 1.02
N ALA A 40 9.74 -7.57 0.31
CA ALA A 40 9.48 -6.17 0.62
C ALA A 40 7.99 -5.80 0.47
N LEU A 41 7.34 -6.29 -0.58
CA LEU A 41 5.91 -6.09 -0.83
C LEU A 41 5.03 -6.87 0.15
N GLU A 42 5.41 -8.09 0.54
CA GLU A 42 4.66 -8.87 1.54
C GLU A 42 4.66 -8.16 2.91
N THR A 43 5.78 -7.58 3.33
CA THR A 43 5.83 -6.75 4.56
C THR A 43 5.00 -5.48 4.41
N ALA A 44 5.18 -4.71 3.33
CA ALA A 44 4.40 -3.49 3.13
C ALA A 44 2.90 -3.77 3.13
N ARG A 45 2.46 -4.88 2.53
CA ARG A 45 1.06 -5.36 2.59
C ARG A 45 0.60 -5.66 4.02
N ALA A 46 1.44 -6.28 4.84
CA ALA A 46 1.13 -6.53 6.25
C ALA A 46 0.93 -5.22 7.02
N ASP A 47 1.68 -4.17 6.66
CA ASP A 47 1.55 -2.82 7.21
C ASP A 47 0.42 -1.99 6.55
N GLY A 48 -0.37 -2.60 5.68
CA GLY A 48 -1.54 -1.98 5.06
C GLY A 48 -1.28 -1.22 3.76
N TRP A 49 -0.08 -1.31 3.19
CA TRP A 49 0.15 -0.85 1.82
C TRP A 49 -0.60 -1.75 0.85
N GLN A 50 -1.25 -1.14 -0.14
CA GLN A 50 -1.95 -1.88 -1.18
C GLN A 50 -1.02 -2.11 -2.35
N THR A 51 -1.18 -3.26 -3.01
CA THR A 51 -0.45 -3.51 -4.24
C THR A 51 -1.40 -4.16 -5.24
N ASP A 52 -1.52 -3.61 -6.44
CA ASP A 52 -2.28 -4.19 -7.54
C ASP A 52 -1.31 -4.60 -8.63
N GLY A 53 -1.00 -5.90 -8.72
CA GLY A 53 -0.01 -6.41 -9.67
C GLY A 53 1.40 -5.82 -9.44
N GLU A 54 1.79 -4.90 -10.32
CA GLU A 54 3.10 -4.21 -10.32
C GLU A 54 3.05 -2.86 -9.59
N THR A 55 1.85 -2.30 -9.36
CA THR A 55 1.65 -1.00 -8.69
C THR A 55 1.59 -1.14 -7.17
N VAL A 56 2.19 -0.18 -6.47
CA VAL A 56 2.31 -0.11 -5.01
C VAL A 56 1.75 1.22 -4.52
N HIS A 57 0.85 1.16 -3.54
CA HIS A 57 0.20 2.33 -2.96
C HIS A 57 0.37 2.33 -1.44
N CYS A 58 0.81 3.46 -0.88
CA CYS A 58 1.02 3.56 0.56
C CYS A 58 -0.30 3.65 1.34
N THR A 59 -0.25 3.42 2.65
CA THR A 59 -1.42 3.51 3.55
C THR A 59 -2.12 4.86 3.52
N TRP A 60 -1.42 5.93 3.12
CA TRP A 60 -1.97 7.28 2.99
C TRP A 60 -2.78 7.47 1.70
N HIS A 61 -2.56 6.60 0.72
CA HIS A 61 -3.18 6.64 -0.60
C HIS A 61 -3.96 5.35 -0.81
N TRP A 62 -5.24 5.35 -0.38
CA TRP A 62 -6.12 4.23 -0.66
C TRP A 62 -6.70 4.34 -2.06
N HIS A 63 -6.68 3.21 -2.77
CA HIS A 63 -7.34 3.03 -4.07
C HIS A 63 -8.52 2.09 -3.87
N PRO A 64 -9.62 2.60 -3.31
CA PRO A 64 -10.78 1.76 -3.04
C PRO A 64 -11.34 1.24 -4.36
N ARG A 65 -11.59 -0.05 -4.42
CA ARG A 65 -12.27 -0.69 -5.55
C ARG A 65 -13.63 -1.19 -5.09
N CYS A 66 -14.68 -0.68 -5.70
CA CYS A 66 -16.04 -1.09 -5.39
C CYS A 66 -16.24 -2.56 -5.75
N ALA A 67 -16.73 -3.37 -4.81
CA ALA A 67 -17.03 -4.78 -4.99
C ALA A 67 -18.18 -5.03 -5.98
N GLY A 68 -19.17 -4.13 -6.03
CA GLY A 68 -20.34 -4.25 -6.91
C GLY A 68 -20.04 -3.91 -8.38
N CYS A 69 -19.47 -2.74 -8.66
CA CYS A 69 -19.25 -2.26 -10.03
C CYS A 69 -17.78 -2.25 -10.49
N GLY A 70 -16.83 -2.54 -9.60
CA GLY A 70 -15.41 -2.47 -9.91
C GLY A 70 -14.86 -1.05 -10.08
N ARG A 71 -15.66 -0.01 -9.83
CA ARG A 71 -15.21 1.39 -9.88
C ARG A 71 -14.07 1.58 -8.89
N THR A 72 -13.01 2.23 -9.34
CA THR A 72 -11.92 2.71 -8.49
C THR A 72 -12.06 4.21 -8.33
N GLU A 73 -12.03 4.72 -7.10
CA GLU A 73 -11.75 6.14 -6.89
C GLU A 73 -10.23 6.36 -6.92
N PRO A 74 -9.75 7.49 -7.47
CA PRO A 74 -8.37 7.91 -7.26
C PRO A 74 -8.07 8.02 -5.77
N VAL A 75 -6.79 7.80 -5.47
CA VAL A 75 -6.11 8.07 -4.20
C VAL A 75 -6.92 8.96 -3.26
N SER A 76 -7.48 8.37 -2.22
CA SER A 76 -8.28 9.09 -1.23
C SER A 76 -7.97 8.58 0.17
N SER A 77 -8.02 9.46 1.17
CA SER A 77 -7.92 9.03 2.56
C SER A 77 -9.21 8.30 2.97
N LEU A 78 -9.12 7.43 3.99
CA LEU A 78 -10.29 6.74 4.54
C LEU A 78 -11.44 7.71 4.85
N GLY A 79 -11.12 8.83 5.53
CA GLY A 79 -12.12 9.85 5.86
C GLY A 79 -12.74 10.50 4.62
N HIS A 80 -11.97 10.71 3.54
CA HIS A 80 -12.54 11.23 2.29
C HIS A 80 -13.50 10.24 1.62
N LEU A 81 -13.25 8.94 1.76
CA LEU A 81 -14.14 7.89 1.25
C LEU A 81 -15.44 7.84 2.02
N GLU A 82 -15.38 7.88 3.35
CA GLU A 82 -16.56 7.97 4.21
C GLU A 82 -17.38 9.24 3.90
N GLU A 83 -16.73 10.40 3.75
CA GLU A 83 -17.37 11.67 3.33
C GLU A 83 -18.00 11.59 1.94
N SER A 84 -17.39 10.83 1.03
CA SER A 84 -17.88 10.59 -0.33
C SER A 84 -18.99 9.54 -0.39
N GLY A 85 -19.37 8.95 0.75
CA GLY A 85 -20.45 7.97 0.84
C GLY A 85 -20.07 6.55 0.46
N TRP A 86 -18.77 6.21 0.49
CA TRP A 86 -18.33 4.83 0.37
C TRP A 86 -18.59 4.07 1.67
N ASP A 87 -19.14 2.86 1.55
CA ASP A 87 -19.24 1.92 2.67
C ASP A 87 -18.03 0.99 2.68
N ILE A 88 -17.46 0.80 3.85
CA ILE A 88 -16.24 0.01 4.05
C ILE A 88 -16.60 -1.06 5.08
N GLY A 89 -16.83 -2.27 4.60
CA GLY A 89 -17.15 -3.41 5.44
C GLY A 89 -15.98 -3.77 6.36
N ASP A 90 -16.31 -4.41 7.49
CA ASP A 90 -15.32 -4.89 8.47
C ASP A 90 -14.31 -5.90 7.88
N ASP A 91 -14.65 -6.51 6.74
CA ASP A 91 -13.80 -7.43 5.97
C ASP A 91 -12.90 -6.72 4.94
N GLY A 92 -12.95 -5.39 4.87
CA GLY A 92 -12.24 -4.58 3.88
C GLY A 92 -12.95 -4.51 2.52
N THR A 93 -14.15 -5.08 2.38
CA THR A 93 -14.95 -4.96 1.16
C THR A 93 -15.51 -3.55 1.06
N MET A 94 -15.26 -2.87 -0.06
CA MET A 94 -15.68 -1.49 -0.26
C MET A 94 -16.82 -1.40 -1.28
N TRP A 95 -17.81 -0.57 -1.00
CA TRP A 95 -18.96 -0.33 -1.87
C TRP A 95 -19.08 1.16 -2.17
N CYS A 96 -19.13 1.52 -3.44
CA CYS A 96 -19.38 2.91 -3.82
C CYS A 96 -20.85 3.27 -3.57
N PRO A 97 -21.18 4.56 -3.37
CA PRO A 97 -22.56 5.00 -3.09
C PRO A 97 -23.59 4.61 -4.16
N ASP A 98 -23.16 4.36 -5.39
CA ASP A 98 -24.04 3.90 -6.48
C ASP A 98 -24.38 2.39 -6.41
N CYS A 99 -23.63 1.61 -5.61
CA CYS A 99 -23.78 0.17 -5.47
C CYS A 99 -24.27 -0.26 -4.08
N LEU A 100 -24.58 0.71 -3.22
CA LEU A 100 -25.22 0.52 -1.92
C LEU A 100 -26.74 0.31 -2.05
#